data_AF-A0A543PBR1-F1
#
_entry.id   AF-A0A543PBR1-F1
#
_cell.length_a   1.000
_cell.length_b   1.000
_cell.length_c   1.000
_cell.angle_alpha   90.00
_cell.angle_beta   90.00
_cell.angle_gamma   90.00
#
_symmetry.space_group_name_H-M   'P 1'
#
loop_
_entity.id
_entity.type
_entity.pdbx_description
1 polymer ?
#
loop_
_entity_poly.entity_id
_entity_poly.type
_entity_poly.pdbx_seq_one_letter_code
_entity_poly.pdbx_strand_id
1 'polypeptide(L)'
;MRTTRPRSLLLGLVTAALTAVLVVTGPATAGASGLLTPPVPMQTVPDAPSAYRGQVSCDPSAKPGAIALRNIVLAYYGVGRDGGLTRACNINARSEHQEGRAWDWMLDVNKPAEKAVGDDFTLWLTGPDATGEPAGNARRLGVMYVIWNRQIWSASQASAGWQPYSGRSPHTDHVHVSLSWDGAFQRTSWWTGVAVPQADVGPCQVYVGEWAATYSAPRYDPCPAVRPRPVNRGVSASQDLDGDGKADTVGRERSVGRLWFYAGDGRGASVSRRAVGTGWQMHDSLIMSADVTGDGRPDLYGREMASGSLYVYPGDGAGSFTPPTMVGTGWHMHDALMSAGDVTGDGFADMWARQQGTGRLYLYPGSAGGVLTPPRLLGTGWDMHDALTSPGDVDGDGDADLWAREAGTGVLWFYAGDGTGGFASRAAVGTGWSMHDVLTPSQDISGDGRPDLFGRAKALGVRWAYTTGNGGVPHSARTVGSGWDMHDVVL
;
A
#
# COMPACT_ATOMS: atom_id res chain seq x y z
N MET A 1 37.32 74.43 79.40
CA MET A 1 36.48 73.24 79.15
C MET A 1 37.40 72.04 78.99
N ARG A 2 37.18 71.01 79.82
CA ARG A 2 37.43 69.56 79.66
C ARG A 2 38.69 69.11 78.87
N THR A 3 39.71 68.55 79.58
CA THR A 3 40.10 67.11 79.64
C THR A 3 40.88 66.64 78.39
N THR A 4 41.92 65.80 78.36
CA THR A 4 42.69 64.95 79.29
C THR A 4 43.88 64.39 78.45
N ARG A 5 45.05 64.15 79.05
CA ARG A 5 46.19 63.37 78.46
C ARG A 5 45.86 61.84 78.44
N PRO A 6 46.82 60.92 78.16
CA PRO A 6 47.53 60.55 76.93
C PRO A 6 47.37 59.02 76.63
N ARG A 7 48.01 58.45 75.59
CA ARG A 7 48.82 57.18 75.62
C ARG A 7 48.95 56.43 74.27
N SER A 8 50.21 56.09 73.99
CA SER A 8 50.74 54.78 73.54
C SER A 8 50.33 54.20 72.17
N LEU A 9 51.24 54.31 71.21
CA LEU A 9 51.33 53.42 70.05
C LEU A 9 52.07 52.12 70.45
N LEU A 10 51.39 50.99 70.35
CA LEU A 10 51.96 49.64 70.35
C LEU A 10 51.67 49.03 68.98
N LEU A 11 52.73 48.81 68.20
CA LEU A 11 52.72 48.08 66.94
C LEU A 11 52.66 46.58 67.25
N GLY A 12 51.61 45.89 66.79
CA GLY A 12 51.51 44.44 66.85
C GLY A 12 51.05 43.89 65.50
N LEU A 13 51.94 43.15 64.82
CA LEU A 13 51.63 42.38 63.61
C LEU A 13 50.49 41.39 63.86
N VAL A 14 49.54 41.28 62.93
CA VAL A 14 48.73 40.08 62.76
C VAL A 14 48.65 39.71 61.27
N THR A 15 48.96 38.44 61.05
CA THR A 15 49.07 37.62 59.84
C THR A 15 47.84 37.63 58.92
N ALA A 16 48.09 37.77 57.61
CA ALA A 16 47.08 37.53 56.57
C ALA A 16 46.91 36.02 56.32
N ALA A 17 45.71 35.49 56.57
CA ALA A 17 45.30 34.16 56.16
C ALA A 17 44.75 34.21 54.72
N LEU A 18 45.34 33.43 53.80
CA LEU A 18 44.79 33.20 52.47
C LEU A 18 43.56 32.30 52.57
N THR A 19 42.39 32.83 52.22
CA THR A 19 41.22 32.03 51.84
C THR A 19 41.30 31.72 50.36
N ALA A 20 41.55 30.46 50.02
CA ALA A 20 41.41 29.96 48.66
C ALA A 20 39.92 29.95 48.27
N VAL A 21 39.55 30.80 47.31
CA VAL A 21 38.24 30.74 46.65
C VAL A 21 38.27 29.54 45.71
N LEU A 22 37.56 28.47 46.08
CA LEU A 22 37.29 27.33 45.22
C LEU A 22 36.28 27.78 44.16
N VAL A 23 36.77 28.14 42.97
CA VAL A 23 35.91 28.27 41.79
C VAL A 23 35.49 26.86 41.38
N VAL A 24 34.28 26.46 41.79
CA VAL A 24 33.64 25.26 41.25
C VAL A 24 33.25 25.59 39.82
N THR A 25 34.13 25.26 38.87
CA THR A 25 33.75 25.11 37.47
C THR A 25 32.81 23.92 37.43
N GLY A 26 31.50 24.17 37.24
CA GLY A 26 30.57 23.11 36.86
C GLY A 26 31.09 22.40 35.60
N PRO A 27 30.79 21.11 35.41
CA PRO A 27 31.18 20.45 34.18
C PRO A 27 30.56 21.21 33.01
N ALA A 28 31.41 21.57 32.06
CA ALA A 28 31.00 22.13 30.78
C ALA A 28 29.91 21.24 30.18
N THR A 29 28.84 21.84 29.66
CA THR A 29 27.95 21.18 28.71
C THR A 29 28.78 20.87 27.46
N ALA A 30 29.43 19.72 27.45
CA ALA A 30 30.01 19.15 26.25
C ALA A 30 28.85 18.95 25.27
N GLY A 31 28.81 19.80 24.24
CA GLY A 31 27.79 19.74 23.21
C GLY A 31 27.81 18.37 22.53
N ALA A 32 26.63 17.83 22.28
CA ALA A 32 26.37 16.58 21.57
C ALA A 32 26.76 16.68 20.07
N SER A 33 27.97 17.14 19.76
CA SER A 33 28.48 17.32 18.41
C SER A 33 29.46 16.18 18.10
N GLY A 34 29.04 15.21 17.29
CA GLY A 34 29.93 14.14 16.76
C GLY A 34 29.80 12.74 17.37
N LEU A 35 28.75 12.46 18.18
CA LEU A 35 28.53 11.15 18.82
C LEU A 35 28.30 10.03 17.78
N LEU A 36 27.38 10.25 16.83
CA LEU A 36 27.18 9.39 15.68
C LEU A 36 27.62 10.11 14.41
N THR A 37 28.44 9.44 13.60
CA THR A 37 28.96 9.98 12.35
C THR A 37 28.28 9.30 11.16
N PRO A 38 28.00 10.05 10.08
CA PRO A 38 27.49 9.44 8.85
C PRO A 38 28.48 8.40 8.29
N PRO A 39 27.99 7.29 7.70
CA PRO A 39 28.84 6.28 7.07
C PRO A 39 29.52 6.75 5.78
N VAL A 40 29.17 7.93 5.27
CA VAL A 40 29.70 8.51 4.02
C VAL A 40 30.05 9.98 4.20
N PRO A 41 30.91 10.57 3.35
CA PRO A 41 31.16 12.00 3.37
C PRO A 41 29.90 12.81 2.99
N MET A 42 29.59 13.87 3.75
CA MET A 42 28.48 14.77 3.43
C MET A 42 28.90 15.74 2.32
N GLN A 43 28.30 15.60 1.14
CA GLN A 43 28.58 16.40 -0.04
C GLN A 43 27.65 17.62 -0.16
N THR A 44 26.45 17.51 0.41
CA THR A 44 25.46 18.59 0.43
C THR A 44 25.05 18.97 1.86
N VAL A 45 24.32 20.08 1.95
CA VAL A 45 23.53 20.44 3.13
C VAL A 45 22.56 19.30 3.50
N PRO A 46 22.06 19.25 4.76
CA PRO A 46 21.05 18.27 5.16
C PRO A 46 19.80 18.31 4.29
N ASP A 47 19.11 17.17 4.18
CA ASP A 47 17.82 17.03 3.48
C ASP A 47 16.78 18.04 4.01
N ALA A 48 15.73 18.31 3.24
CA ALA A 48 14.62 19.11 3.75
C ALA A 48 13.98 18.43 5.00
N PRO A 49 13.40 19.18 5.94
CA PRO A 49 12.72 18.58 7.08
C PRO A 49 11.61 17.61 6.63
N SER A 50 11.63 16.39 7.16
CA SER A 50 10.65 15.36 6.78
C SER A 50 9.25 15.74 7.26
N ALA A 51 8.29 15.79 6.34
CA ALA A 51 6.89 15.97 6.69
C ALA A 51 6.30 14.70 7.32
N TYR A 52 5.35 14.85 8.24
CA TYR A 52 4.62 13.72 8.79
C TYR A 52 3.88 12.94 7.69
N ARG A 53 4.08 11.62 7.69
CA ARG A 53 3.39 10.66 6.81
C ARG A 53 3.00 9.46 7.65
N GLY A 54 1.75 9.52 8.11
CA GLY A 54 1.12 8.45 8.85
C GLY A 54 1.05 7.16 8.04
N GLN A 55 0.91 6.06 8.77
CA GLN A 55 0.80 4.73 8.20
C GLN A 55 -0.48 4.56 7.36
N VAL A 56 -0.31 4.01 6.16
CA VAL A 56 -1.39 3.76 5.18
C VAL A 56 -1.34 2.37 4.54
N SER A 57 -0.22 1.65 4.68
CA SER A 57 -0.01 0.28 4.19
C SER A 57 0.21 -0.70 5.36
N CYS A 58 -0.04 -1.98 5.10
CA CYS A 58 0.33 -3.07 5.99
C CYS A 58 1.53 -3.81 5.38
N ASP A 59 2.72 -3.49 5.86
CA ASP A 59 3.98 -4.09 5.43
C ASP A 59 4.92 -4.22 6.64
N PRO A 60 4.67 -5.19 7.53
CA PRO A 60 5.40 -5.35 8.79
C PRO A 60 6.79 -5.96 8.60
N SER A 61 7.48 -5.60 7.52
CA SER A 61 8.89 -5.89 7.26
C SER A 61 9.74 -4.69 7.67
N ALA A 62 10.74 -4.91 8.53
CA ALA A 62 11.62 -3.85 9.01
C ALA A 62 12.41 -3.25 7.84
N LYS A 63 12.36 -1.92 7.70
CA LYS A 63 13.01 -1.23 6.59
C LYS A 63 14.50 -0.99 6.87
N PRO A 64 15.38 -1.03 5.85
CA PRO A 64 16.84 -1.00 6.05
C PRO A 64 17.35 0.16 6.90
N GLY A 65 16.79 1.37 6.72
CA GLY A 65 17.17 2.55 7.48
C GLY A 65 16.78 2.48 8.95
N ALA A 66 15.63 1.88 9.27
CA ALA A 66 15.21 1.67 10.65
C ALA A 66 16.09 0.62 11.35
N ILE A 67 16.44 -0.46 10.65
CA ILE A 67 17.43 -1.46 11.11
C ILE A 67 18.79 -0.80 11.37
N ALA A 68 19.26 0.01 10.44
CA ALA A 68 20.56 0.66 10.54
C ALA A 68 20.61 1.69 11.67
N LEU A 69 19.57 2.53 11.83
CA LEU A 69 19.47 3.47 12.94
C LEU A 69 19.54 2.73 14.28
N ARG A 70 18.71 1.69 14.48
CA ARG A 70 18.75 0.86 15.68
C ARG A 70 20.17 0.34 15.96
N ASN A 71 20.79 -0.26 14.95
CA ASN A 71 22.11 -0.89 15.12
C ASN A 71 23.17 0.14 15.52
N ILE A 72 23.17 1.31 14.88
CA ILE A 72 24.11 2.40 15.17
C ILE A 72 23.91 2.94 16.59
N VAL A 73 22.66 3.20 16.99
CA VAL A 73 22.35 3.74 18.33
C VAL A 73 22.70 2.73 19.42
N LEU A 74 22.29 1.46 19.27
CA LEU A 74 22.59 0.42 20.27
C LEU A 74 24.09 0.13 20.39
N ALA A 75 24.82 0.11 19.27
CA ALA A 75 26.27 -0.10 19.29
C ALA A 75 27.02 1.06 19.96
N TYR A 76 26.55 2.29 19.77
CA TYR A 76 27.17 3.48 20.34
C TYR A 76 26.93 3.61 21.84
N TYR A 77 25.66 3.56 22.27
CA TYR A 77 25.32 3.82 23.66
C TYR A 77 25.52 2.61 24.57
N GLY A 78 25.36 1.39 24.06
CA GLY A 78 25.46 0.16 24.87
C GLY A 78 24.45 0.08 26.03
N VAL A 79 23.39 0.89 26.01
CA VAL A 79 22.37 1.01 27.06
C VAL A 79 20.97 0.84 26.45
N GLY A 80 20.05 0.29 27.24
CA GLY A 80 18.70 -0.06 26.77
C GLY A 80 18.70 -1.33 25.92
N ARG A 81 17.56 -1.61 25.28
CA ARG A 81 17.41 -2.77 24.38
C ARG A 81 16.49 -2.44 23.21
N ASP A 82 16.54 -3.27 22.17
CA ASP A 82 15.58 -3.21 21.07
C ASP A 82 14.16 -3.50 21.56
N GLY A 83 13.25 -2.55 21.40
CA GLY A 83 11.81 -2.69 21.68
C GLY A 83 11.01 -3.15 20.45
N GLY A 84 11.66 -3.25 19.29
CA GLY A 84 11.09 -3.74 18.06
C GLY A 84 10.91 -2.66 16.98
N LEU A 85 10.99 -3.12 15.73
CA LEU A 85 10.83 -2.29 14.52
C LEU A 85 9.45 -2.44 13.89
N THR A 86 8.79 -3.59 14.11
CA THR A 86 7.58 -3.96 13.39
C THR A 86 6.44 -4.31 14.33
N ARG A 87 5.21 -4.09 13.88
CA ARG A 87 3.98 -4.51 14.58
C ARG A 87 3.03 -5.17 13.60
N ALA A 88 2.25 -6.13 14.10
CA ALA A 88 1.18 -6.73 13.31
C ALA A 88 0.10 -5.70 12.97
N CYS A 89 -0.46 -5.80 11.76
CA CYS A 89 -1.44 -4.83 11.24
C CYS A 89 -2.85 -5.01 11.84
N ASN A 90 -3.09 -6.10 12.56
CA ASN A 90 -4.37 -6.38 13.23
C ASN A 90 -4.49 -5.74 14.62
N ILE A 91 -3.46 -5.01 15.07
CA ILE A 91 -3.48 -4.26 16.33
C ILE A 91 -4.10 -2.88 16.07
N ASN A 92 -5.13 -2.53 16.82
CA ASN A 92 -5.85 -1.24 16.73
C ASN A 92 -5.02 -0.06 17.26
N ALA A 93 -3.92 0.25 16.57
CA ALA A 93 -3.14 1.47 16.72
C ALA A 93 -2.45 1.74 15.38
N ARG A 94 -2.83 2.83 14.69
CA ARG A 94 -2.11 3.29 13.50
C ARG A 94 -0.70 3.66 13.91
N SER A 95 0.28 3.04 13.27
CA SER A 95 1.68 3.20 13.64
C SER A 95 2.59 2.81 12.50
N GLU A 96 3.64 3.57 12.29
CA GLU A 96 4.67 3.34 11.27
C GLU A 96 5.47 2.05 11.51
N HIS A 97 5.33 1.43 12.69
CA HIS A 97 5.77 0.04 12.93
C HIS A 97 5.04 -0.97 12.04
N GLN A 98 3.80 -0.72 11.62
CA GLN A 98 3.08 -1.60 10.68
C GLN A 98 3.62 -1.52 9.26
N GLU A 99 4.52 -0.57 8.99
CA GLU A 99 5.26 -0.42 7.73
C GLU A 99 6.77 -0.63 7.92
N GLY A 100 7.21 -0.98 9.14
CA GLY A 100 8.61 -1.18 9.51
C GLY A 100 9.50 0.06 9.45
N ARG A 101 8.91 1.26 9.51
CA ARG A 101 9.63 2.56 9.44
C ARG A 101 9.85 3.23 10.80
N ALA A 102 9.45 2.57 11.88
CA ALA A 102 9.61 3.08 13.23
C ALA A 102 10.44 2.14 14.09
N TRP A 103 10.98 2.68 15.17
CA TRP A 103 11.76 1.94 16.15
C TRP A 103 11.44 2.42 17.56
N ASP A 104 11.21 1.47 18.47
CA ASP A 104 11.12 1.73 19.91
C ASP A 104 12.42 1.29 20.57
N TRP A 105 13.15 2.23 21.15
CA TRP A 105 14.33 1.97 21.95
C TRP A 105 13.96 1.97 23.43
N MET A 106 13.99 0.80 24.06
CA MET A 106 13.51 0.65 25.43
C MET A 106 14.49 1.28 26.43
N LEU A 107 14.04 2.36 27.07
CA LEU A 107 14.73 3.16 28.07
C LEU A 107 13.71 3.66 29.10
N ASP A 108 14.00 3.53 30.39
CA ASP A 108 13.13 3.97 31.48
C ASP A 108 13.58 5.33 32.03
N VAL A 109 12.71 6.34 31.93
CA VAL A 109 12.98 7.69 32.46
C VAL A 109 13.23 7.69 33.97
N ASN A 110 12.74 6.68 34.70
CA ASN A 110 12.93 6.57 36.15
C ASN A 110 14.30 6.01 36.52
N LYS A 111 15.08 5.53 35.54
CA LYS A 111 16.47 5.10 35.73
C LYS A 111 17.40 6.20 35.25
N PRO A 112 18.16 6.88 36.14
CA PRO A 112 18.96 8.04 35.77
C PRO A 112 19.93 7.81 34.61
N ALA A 113 20.56 6.63 34.53
CA ALA A 113 21.49 6.29 33.46
C ALA A 113 20.80 6.12 32.09
N GLU A 114 19.64 5.45 32.04
CA GLU A 114 18.86 5.28 30.81
C GLU A 114 18.25 6.62 30.38
N LYS A 115 17.79 7.44 31.34
CA LYS A 115 17.28 8.79 31.06
C LYS A 115 18.35 9.69 30.45
N ALA A 116 19.55 9.72 31.03
CA ALA A 116 20.66 10.55 30.53
C ALA A 116 21.02 10.19 29.07
N VAL A 117 21.03 8.90 28.75
CA VAL A 117 21.27 8.40 27.39
C VAL A 117 20.15 8.80 26.43
N GLY A 118 18.88 8.68 26.83
CA GLY A 118 17.74 9.12 26.02
C GLY A 118 17.74 10.63 25.76
N ASP A 119 18.05 11.42 26.78
CA ASP A 119 18.16 12.87 26.69
C ASP A 119 19.33 13.29 25.77
N ASP A 120 20.49 12.63 25.87
CA ASP A 120 21.65 12.88 25.02
C ASP A 120 21.36 12.55 23.55
N PHE A 121 20.79 11.38 23.28
CA PHE A 121 20.40 10.99 21.92
C PHE A 121 19.40 11.95 21.30
N THR A 122 18.36 12.34 22.05
CA THR A 122 17.34 13.25 21.55
C THR A 122 17.89 14.67 21.34
N LEU A 123 18.83 15.12 22.18
CA LEU A 123 19.54 16.38 21.98
C LEU A 123 20.43 16.34 20.72
N TRP A 124 21.23 15.28 20.54
CA TRP A 124 22.06 15.07 19.35
C TRP A 124 21.22 15.06 18.07
N LEU A 125 20.08 14.38 18.10
CA LEU A 125 19.24 14.17 16.94
C LEU A 125 18.51 15.46 16.52
N THR A 126 17.96 16.18 17.49
CA THR A 126 17.04 17.32 17.25
C THR A 126 17.72 18.69 17.33
N GLY A 127 18.91 18.76 17.93
CA GLY A 127 19.73 19.97 18.00
C GLY A 127 20.47 20.30 16.69
N PRO A 128 21.25 21.39 16.66
CA PRO A 128 22.13 21.70 15.54
C PRO A 128 23.16 20.58 15.31
N ASP A 129 23.44 20.26 14.04
CA ASP A 129 24.49 19.29 13.72
C ASP A 129 25.90 19.88 13.89
N ALA A 130 26.94 19.10 13.57
CA ALA A 130 28.34 19.52 13.68
C ALA A 130 28.70 20.72 12.79
N THR A 131 27.88 21.04 11.78
CA THR A 131 28.02 22.21 10.91
C THR A 131 27.19 23.41 11.38
N GLY A 132 26.42 23.26 12.46
CA GLY A 132 25.51 24.27 12.99
C GLY A 132 24.13 24.29 12.33
N GLU A 133 23.84 23.36 11.42
CA GLU A 133 22.53 23.29 10.76
C GLU A 133 21.44 22.83 11.73
N PRO A 134 20.35 23.60 11.91
CA PRO A 134 19.27 23.24 12.81
C PRO A 134 18.67 21.87 12.48
N ALA A 135 18.60 20.99 13.49
CA ALA A 135 18.12 19.63 13.36
C ALA A 135 18.80 18.83 12.23
N GLY A 136 20.06 19.14 11.93
CA GLY A 136 20.77 18.57 10.79
C GLY A 136 20.83 17.04 10.84
N ASN A 137 21.08 16.44 12.00
CA ASN A 137 21.11 14.97 12.13
C ASN A 137 19.74 14.33 11.86
N ALA A 138 18.65 14.86 12.43
CA ALA A 138 17.29 14.39 12.16
C ALA A 138 16.93 14.52 10.67
N ARG A 139 17.28 15.64 10.03
CA ARG A 139 17.08 15.87 8.60
C ARG A 139 17.84 14.85 7.77
N ARG A 140 19.15 14.68 8.03
CA ARG A 140 20.02 13.72 7.33
C ARG A 140 19.55 12.28 7.47
N LEU A 141 19.07 11.86 8.65
CA LEU A 141 18.54 10.52 8.88
C LEU A 141 17.14 10.30 8.29
N GLY A 142 16.45 11.38 7.91
CA GLY A 142 15.07 11.33 7.45
C GLY A 142 14.06 11.09 8.56
N VAL A 143 14.30 11.57 9.78
CA VAL A 143 13.37 11.46 10.92
C VAL A 143 12.16 12.38 10.70
N MET A 144 10.95 11.85 10.84
CA MET A 144 9.70 12.63 10.83
C MET A 144 9.40 13.20 12.21
N TYR A 145 9.48 12.35 13.24
CA TYR A 145 9.24 12.74 14.62
C TYR A 145 9.88 11.77 15.61
N VAL A 146 10.05 12.25 16.84
CA VAL A 146 10.54 11.48 17.99
C VAL A 146 9.65 11.75 19.19
N ILE A 147 9.36 10.72 19.98
CA ILE A 147 8.61 10.84 21.23
C ILE A 147 9.47 10.29 22.37
N TRP A 148 9.65 11.08 23.42
CA TRP A 148 10.38 10.70 24.61
C TRP A 148 9.84 11.46 25.82
N ASN A 149 9.67 10.76 26.95
CA ASN A 149 9.31 11.35 28.24
C ASN A 149 8.11 12.32 28.18
N ARG A 150 7.00 11.85 27.58
CA ARG A 150 5.76 12.64 27.41
C ARG A 150 5.92 13.90 26.56
N GLN A 151 6.94 13.96 25.72
CA GLN A 151 7.17 15.04 24.77
C GLN A 151 7.32 14.49 23.36
N ILE A 152 6.94 15.27 22.37
CA ILE A 152 7.11 14.98 20.95
C ILE A 152 7.85 16.11 20.26
N TRP A 153 8.77 15.76 19.38
CA TRP A 153 9.43 16.66 18.45
C TRP A 153 9.15 16.19 17.03
N SER A 154 8.90 17.12 16.10
CA SER A 154 8.71 16.79 14.68
C SER A 154 9.61 17.64 13.79
N ALA A 155 10.15 17.01 12.74
CA ALA A 155 11.07 17.69 11.83
C ALA A 155 10.39 18.84 11.08
N SER A 156 9.16 18.64 10.59
CA SER A 156 8.38 19.69 9.91
C SER A 156 8.01 20.88 10.81
N GLN A 157 8.13 20.75 12.12
CA GLN A 157 7.88 21.82 13.09
C GLN A 157 9.08 22.03 14.01
N ALA A 158 10.31 21.79 13.51
CA ALA A 158 11.51 21.85 14.33
C ALA A 158 11.67 23.19 15.08
N SER A 159 11.24 24.30 14.49
CA SER A 159 11.27 25.64 15.10
C SER A 159 10.33 25.78 16.31
N ALA A 160 9.30 24.94 16.43
CA ALA A 160 8.44 24.90 17.60
C ALA A 160 9.12 24.17 18.79
N GLY A 161 10.22 23.46 18.55
CA GLY A 161 10.90 22.67 19.57
C GLY A 161 10.05 21.50 20.08
N TRP A 162 10.40 20.99 21.26
CA TRP A 162 9.69 19.89 21.91
C TRP A 162 8.33 20.34 22.46
N GLN A 163 7.28 19.60 22.13
CA GLN A 163 5.90 19.86 22.52
C GLN A 163 5.40 18.80 23.51
N PRO A 164 4.45 19.12 24.40
CA PRO A 164 3.81 18.10 25.25
C PRO A 164 3.11 17.02 24.43
N TYR A 165 3.21 15.76 24.87
CA TYR A 165 2.57 14.60 24.24
C TYR A 165 1.60 13.92 25.21
N SER A 166 0.37 13.65 24.73
CA SER A 166 -0.75 13.11 25.52
C SER A 166 -1.33 11.81 24.95
N GLY A 167 -0.61 11.12 24.05
CA GLY A 167 -1.05 9.84 23.50
C GLY A 167 -1.12 8.71 24.55
N ARG A 168 -1.76 7.59 24.18
CA ARG A 168 -2.03 6.45 25.09
C ARG A 168 -0.78 5.91 25.78
N SER A 169 0.33 5.82 25.05
CA SER A 169 1.64 5.48 25.60
C SER A 169 2.35 6.77 26.00
N PRO A 170 2.73 7.00 27.26
CA PRO A 170 3.42 8.22 27.67
C PRO A 170 4.89 8.28 27.22
N HIS A 171 5.44 7.20 26.63
CA HIS A 171 6.85 7.09 26.20
C HIS A 171 7.84 7.40 27.34
N THR A 172 7.51 6.95 28.55
CA THR A 172 8.39 7.03 29.72
C THR A 172 9.25 5.77 29.88
N ASP A 173 8.97 4.75 29.08
CA ASP A 173 9.61 3.44 29.07
C ASP A 173 10.30 3.11 27.73
N HIS A 174 10.26 4.03 26.76
CA HIS A 174 11.01 3.96 25.50
C HIS A 174 11.08 5.30 24.78
N VAL A 175 12.11 5.47 23.96
CA VAL A 175 12.18 6.49 22.90
C VAL A 175 11.57 5.90 21.63
N HIS A 176 10.60 6.58 21.04
CA HIS A 176 10.03 6.21 19.75
C HIS A 176 10.59 7.10 18.64
N VAL A 177 11.14 6.51 17.59
CA VAL A 177 11.63 7.23 16.39
C VAL A 177 10.88 6.76 15.16
N SER A 178 10.38 7.70 14.35
CA SER A 178 9.68 7.41 13.10
C SER A 178 10.38 8.06 11.92
N LEU A 179 10.67 7.26 10.88
CA LEU A 179 11.41 7.69 9.69
C LEU A 179 10.50 7.94 8.50
N SER A 180 10.85 8.91 7.66
CA SER A 180 10.30 9.10 6.32
C SER A 180 10.58 7.89 5.43
N TRP A 181 9.93 7.80 4.26
CA TRP A 181 10.23 6.73 3.30
C TRP A 181 11.66 6.79 2.77
N ASP A 182 12.23 7.98 2.57
CA ASP A 182 13.63 8.14 2.17
C ASP A 182 14.58 7.69 3.28
N GLY A 183 14.32 8.09 4.53
CA GLY A 183 15.12 7.64 5.69
C GLY A 183 15.03 6.13 5.90
N ALA A 184 13.83 5.57 5.80
CA ALA A 184 13.56 4.14 5.96
C ALA A 184 14.25 3.26 4.90
N PHE A 185 14.52 3.80 3.70
CA PHE A 185 15.20 3.10 2.61
C PHE A 185 16.64 3.60 2.35
N GLN A 186 17.24 4.30 3.32
CA GLN A 186 18.62 4.78 3.23
C GLN A 186 18.93 5.67 2.02
N ARG A 187 17.99 6.53 1.61
CA ARG A 187 18.14 7.44 0.46
C ARG A 187 18.57 8.86 0.83
N THR A 188 18.40 9.23 2.09
CA THR A 188 18.76 10.57 2.59
C THR A 188 20.27 10.81 2.61
N SER A 189 20.66 12.07 2.76
CA SER A 189 22.07 12.46 2.73
C SER A 189 22.93 11.79 3.79
N TRP A 190 22.37 11.30 4.91
CA TRP A 190 23.13 10.48 5.88
C TRP A 190 23.77 9.26 5.24
N TRP A 191 23.07 8.63 4.30
CA TRP A 191 23.47 7.36 3.69
C TRP A 191 24.17 7.54 2.36
N THR A 192 23.82 8.59 1.61
CA THR A 192 24.29 8.81 0.24
C THR A 192 25.29 9.97 0.12
N GLY A 193 25.37 10.84 1.14
CA GLY A 193 26.13 12.09 1.10
C GLY A 193 25.42 13.23 0.38
N VAL A 194 24.29 12.96 -0.28
CA VAL A 194 23.58 13.91 -1.13
C VAL A 194 22.13 14.03 -0.70
N ALA A 195 21.65 15.25 -0.53
CA ALA A 195 20.27 15.54 -0.14
C ALA A 195 19.28 15.04 -1.19
N VAL A 196 18.17 14.49 -0.73
CA VAL A 196 17.08 14.05 -1.58
C VAL A 196 16.48 15.26 -2.31
N PRO A 197 16.41 15.26 -3.66
CA PRO A 197 15.90 16.41 -4.41
C PRO A 197 14.38 16.57 -4.29
N GLN A 198 13.66 15.47 -4.08
CA GLN A 198 12.22 15.44 -3.88
C GLN A 198 11.83 14.30 -2.94
N ALA A 199 11.09 14.61 -1.89
CA ALA A 199 10.72 13.64 -0.86
C ALA A 199 9.77 12.56 -1.40
N ASP A 200 10.04 11.31 -1.04
CA ASP A 200 9.17 10.19 -1.30
C ASP A 200 7.95 10.22 -0.37
N VAL A 201 6.77 10.29 -0.98
CA VAL A 201 5.49 10.33 -0.29
C VAL A 201 4.86 8.94 -0.06
N GLY A 202 5.57 7.87 -0.42
CA GLY A 202 5.25 6.50 -0.04
C GLY A 202 4.03 5.90 -0.73
N PRO A 203 3.53 4.75 -0.25
CA PRO A 203 2.36 4.08 -0.79
C PRO A 203 1.11 4.95 -0.65
N CYS A 204 0.08 4.62 -1.43
CA CYS A 204 -1.15 5.38 -1.44
C CYS A 204 -2.38 4.54 -1.07
N GLN A 205 -3.12 4.97 -0.05
CA GLN A 205 -4.42 4.42 0.27
C GLN A 205 -5.45 5.01 -0.69
N VAL A 206 -6.00 4.17 -1.56
CA VAL A 206 -6.94 4.60 -2.60
C VAL A 206 -8.37 4.22 -2.27
N TYR A 207 -8.60 3.20 -1.42
CA TYR A 207 -9.94 2.76 -1.04
C TYR A 207 -10.23 2.91 0.44
N VAL A 208 -11.44 3.36 0.75
CA VAL A 208 -11.94 3.45 2.12
C VAL A 208 -11.92 2.05 2.74
N GLY A 209 -11.32 1.94 3.93
CA GLY A 209 -11.28 0.69 4.69
C GLY A 209 -10.25 -0.33 4.21
N GLU A 210 -9.44 -0.04 3.18
CA GLU A 210 -8.36 -0.93 2.73
C GLU A 210 -6.98 -0.35 3.01
N TRP A 211 -6.02 -1.23 3.27
CA TRP A 211 -4.61 -0.84 3.25
C TRP A 211 -4.18 -0.44 1.83
N ALA A 212 -3.29 0.55 1.75
CA ALA A 212 -2.48 0.79 0.57
C ALA A 212 -1.68 -0.47 0.21
N ALA A 213 -1.30 -0.59 -1.07
CA ALA A 213 -0.35 -1.62 -1.49
C ALA A 213 0.95 -1.52 -0.67
N THR A 214 1.67 -2.64 -0.59
CA THR A 214 3.01 -2.64 0.00
C THR A 214 3.94 -1.70 -0.78
N TYR A 215 4.96 -1.16 -0.10
CA TYR A 215 5.89 -0.25 -0.76
C TYR A 215 6.69 -0.98 -1.83
N SER A 216 6.65 -0.49 -3.06
CA SER A 216 7.37 -1.08 -4.20
C SER A 216 8.46 -0.16 -4.75
N ALA A 217 8.22 1.15 -4.80
CA ALA A 217 9.16 2.13 -5.35
C ALA A 217 8.85 3.55 -4.83
N PRO A 218 9.79 4.50 -4.98
CA PRO A 218 9.54 5.90 -4.63
C PRO A 218 8.38 6.50 -5.43
N ARG A 219 7.57 7.31 -4.76
CA ARG A 219 6.49 8.06 -5.38
C ARG A 219 6.59 9.52 -4.96
N TYR A 220 6.41 10.42 -5.92
CA TYR A 220 6.63 11.85 -5.71
C TYR A 220 5.37 12.70 -5.87
N ASP A 221 4.34 12.17 -6.54
CA ASP A 221 3.05 12.82 -6.71
C ASP A 221 2.15 12.59 -5.49
N PRO A 222 1.26 13.51 -5.11
CA PRO A 222 0.29 13.31 -4.03
C PRO A 222 -0.67 12.14 -4.26
N CYS A 223 -1.29 11.65 -3.18
CA CYS A 223 -2.31 10.60 -3.28
C CYS A 223 -3.55 11.12 -3.99
N PRO A 224 -4.20 10.33 -4.89
CA PRO A 224 -5.56 10.63 -5.28
C PRO A 224 -6.50 10.63 -4.06
N ALA A 225 -7.64 11.29 -4.22
CA ALA A 225 -8.72 11.22 -3.23
C ALA A 225 -9.15 9.75 -3.02
N VAL A 226 -9.36 9.37 -1.76
CA VAL A 226 -9.83 8.03 -1.37
C VAL A 226 -11.23 7.80 -1.93
N ARG A 227 -11.48 6.60 -2.47
CA ARG A 227 -12.70 6.23 -3.19
C ARG A 227 -13.40 5.04 -2.53
N PRO A 228 -14.69 4.79 -2.83
CA PRO A 228 -15.34 3.53 -2.51
C PRO A 228 -14.61 2.36 -3.17
N ARG A 229 -14.57 1.21 -2.49
CA ARG A 229 -14.01 -0.04 -3.01
C ARG A 229 -14.87 -0.56 -4.18
N PRO A 230 -14.28 -0.89 -5.34
CA PRO A 230 -14.96 -1.64 -6.39
C PRO A 230 -15.39 -2.99 -5.84
N VAL A 231 -16.65 -3.36 -6.07
CA VAL A 231 -17.25 -4.58 -5.55
C VAL A 231 -16.70 -5.81 -6.27
N ASN A 232 -16.32 -5.70 -7.55
CA ASN A 232 -15.86 -6.80 -8.38
C ASN A 232 -14.58 -6.40 -9.16
N ARG A 233 -13.47 -7.11 -8.94
CA ARG A 233 -12.10 -6.71 -9.34
C ARG A 233 -11.41 -7.62 -10.38
N GLY A 234 -12.01 -8.77 -10.67
CA GLY A 234 -11.60 -9.73 -11.70
C GLY A 234 -12.86 -10.41 -12.22
N VAL A 235 -13.42 -9.89 -13.31
CA VAL A 235 -14.82 -10.14 -13.69
C VAL A 235 -14.98 -10.94 -14.98
N SER A 236 -13.88 -11.17 -15.68
CA SER A 236 -13.82 -11.77 -17.02
C SER A 236 -12.47 -12.48 -17.19
N ALA A 237 -12.44 -13.46 -18.08
CA ALA A 237 -11.22 -14.19 -18.38
C ALA A 237 -10.15 -13.28 -19.03
N SER A 238 -8.89 -13.53 -18.67
CA SER A 238 -7.72 -13.07 -19.42
C SER A 238 -7.83 -13.49 -20.89
N GLN A 239 -7.58 -12.57 -21.83
CA GLN A 239 -7.70 -12.77 -23.28
C GLN A 239 -6.34 -12.62 -23.98
N ASP A 240 -6.20 -13.13 -25.20
CA ASP A 240 -5.05 -12.84 -26.07
C ASP A 240 -5.21 -11.46 -26.72
N LEU A 241 -4.50 -10.46 -26.18
CA LEU A 241 -4.67 -9.06 -26.58
C LEU A 241 -3.65 -8.61 -27.62
N ASP A 242 -2.58 -9.37 -27.83
CA ASP A 242 -1.52 -9.08 -28.80
C ASP A 242 -1.46 -10.07 -29.99
N GLY A 243 -2.34 -11.07 -30.00
CA GLY A 243 -2.54 -12.01 -31.10
C GLY A 243 -1.48 -13.10 -31.18
N ASP A 244 -0.75 -13.37 -30.08
CA ASP A 244 0.33 -14.35 -30.04
C ASP A 244 -0.14 -15.78 -29.69
N GLY A 245 -1.45 -15.95 -29.49
CA GLY A 245 -2.12 -17.20 -29.13
C GLY A 245 -2.05 -17.54 -27.65
N LYS A 246 -1.67 -16.60 -26.78
CA LYS A 246 -1.57 -16.81 -25.33
C LYS A 246 -2.41 -15.80 -24.57
N ALA A 247 -2.98 -16.23 -23.46
CA ALA A 247 -3.74 -15.34 -22.59
C ALA A 247 -2.83 -14.28 -21.94
N ASP A 248 -3.18 -13.02 -22.09
CA ASP A 248 -2.51 -11.87 -21.49
C ASP A 248 -3.24 -11.36 -20.25
N THR A 249 -2.52 -10.61 -19.42
CA THR A 249 -3.13 -9.96 -18.26
C THR A 249 -3.11 -8.44 -18.39
N VAL A 250 -4.22 -7.81 -18.02
CA VAL A 250 -4.31 -6.36 -17.84
C VAL A 250 -4.49 -6.04 -16.36
N GLY A 251 -3.58 -5.22 -15.83
CA GLY A 251 -3.62 -4.78 -14.44
C GLY A 251 -3.78 -3.26 -14.36
N ARG A 252 -4.76 -2.77 -13.60
CA ARG A 252 -4.83 -1.34 -13.28
C ARG A 252 -4.11 -1.07 -11.96
N GLU A 253 -3.10 -0.22 -12.02
CA GLU A 253 -2.34 0.21 -10.85
C GLU A 253 -3.23 1.03 -9.92
N ARG A 254 -3.40 0.55 -8.68
CA ARG A 254 -4.29 1.14 -7.68
C ARG A 254 -3.93 2.59 -7.38
N SER A 255 -2.64 2.92 -7.29
CA SER A 255 -2.13 4.20 -6.78
C SER A 255 -2.41 5.38 -7.71
N VAL A 256 -2.30 5.18 -9.03
CA VAL A 256 -2.32 6.24 -10.05
C VAL A 256 -3.25 5.93 -11.23
N GLY A 257 -3.87 4.75 -11.25
CA GLY A 257 -4.75 4.29 -12.34
C GLY A 257 -4.05 4.15 -13.69
N ARG A 258 -2.75 3.83 -13.68
CA ARG A 258 -2.03 3.41 -14.87
C ARG A 258 -2.48 2.00 -15.25
N LEU A 259 -2.79 1.79 -16.52
CA LEU A 259 -3.10 0.47 -17.04
C LEU A 259 -1.81 -0.19 -17.54
N TRP A 260 -1.58 -1.41 -17.10
CA TRP A 260 -0.41 -2.22 -17.44
C TRP A 260 -0.86 -3.43 -18.23
N PHE A 261 -0.21 -3.67 -19.35
CA PHE A 261 -0.29 -4.91 -20.12
C PHE A 261 0.84 -5.84 -19.68
N TYR A 262 0.51 -7.11 -19.52
CA TYR A 262 1.42 -8.18 -19.19
C TYR A 262 1.27 -9.30 -20.22
N ALA A 263 2.28 -9.45 -21.09
CA ALA A 263 2.31 -10.55 -22.05
C ALA A 263 2.40 -11.88 -21.32
N GLY A 264 1.56 -12.85 -21.70
CA GLY A 264 1.52 -14.18 -21.11
C GLY A 264 2.58 -15.14 -21.66
N ASP A 265 2.98 -16.15 -20.87
CA ASP A 265 3.75 -17.29 -21.35
C ASP A 265 2.88 -18.48 -21.82
N GLY A 266 1.54 -18.32 -21.81
CA GLY A 266 0.57 -19.38 -22.08
C GLY A 266 0.45 -20.42 -20.96
N ARG A 267 1.17 -20.23 -19.85
CA ARG A 267 1.10 -21.02 -18.62
C ARG A 267 0.86 -20.11 -17.42
N GLY A 268 0.19 -18.98 -17.64
CA GLY A 268 -0.24 -18.06 -16.60
C GLY A 268 0.84 -17.23 -15.90
N ALA A 269 2.10 -17.30 -16.33
CA ALA A 269 3.14 -16.35 -15.89
C ALA A 269 3.25 -15.20 -16.89
N SER A 270 3.69 -14.03 -16.41
CA SER A 270 3.95 -12.88 -17.28
C SER A 270 5.42 -12.86 -17.73
N VAL A 271 5.66 -12.68 -19.04
CA VAL A 271 7.02 -12.62 -19.62
C VAL A 271 7.52 -11.20 -19.81
N SER A 272 6.61 -10.23 -19.98
CA SER A 272 6.94 -8.82 -20.11
C SER A 272 5.84 -7.94 -19.52
N ARG A 273 6.15 -6.66 -19.31
CA ARG A 273 5.19 -5.65 -18.86
C ARG A 273 5.44 -4.32 -19.54
N ARG A 274 4.39 -3.64 -19.98
CA ARG A 274 4.44 -2.24 -20.45
C ARG A 274 3.21 -1.45 -20.00
N ALA A 275 3.38 -0.14 -19.84
CA ALA A 275 2.25 0.75 -19.57
C ALA A 275 1.47 0.98 -20.87
N VAL A 276 0.14 0.87 -20.81
CA VAL A 276 -0.75 0.97 -21.98
C VAL A 276 -1.83 2.03 -21.84
N GLY A 277 -1.84 2.73 -20.72
CA GLY A 277 -2.68 3.91 -20.54
C GLY A 277 -2.56 4.50 -19.15
N THR A 278 -3.15 5.68 -18.98
CA THR A 278 -3.19 6.45 -17.72
C THR A 278 -4.59 7.01 -17.52
N GLY A 279 -4.99 7.32 -16.29
CA GLY A 279 -6.30 7.92 -16.03
C GLY A 279 -7.43 6.91 -15.85
N TRP A 280 -7.13 5.60 -15.88
CA TRP A 280 -8.14 4.53 -15.80
C TRP A 280 -8.83 4.43 -14.44
N GLN A 281 -8.37 5.18 -13.43
CA GLN A 281 -9.06 5.35 -12.15
C GLN A 281 -10.39 6.10 -12.28
N MET A 282 -10.69 6.71 -13.43
CA MET A 282 -12.01 7.26 -13.70
C MET A 282 -13.09 6.16 -13.77
N HIS A 283 -12.70 4.91 -14.04
CA HIS A 283 -13.62 3.78 -14.07
C HIS A 283 -13.72 3.08 -12.71
N ASP A 284 -14.90 2.64 -12.32
CA ASP A 284 -15.11 1.80 -11.13
C ASP A 284 -15.33 0.32 -11.48
N SER A 285 -15.52 0.01 -12.76
CA SER A 285 -15.61 -1.34 -13.31
C SER A 285 -14.93 -1.42 -14.68
N LEU A 286 -14.17 -2.49 -14.90
CA LEU A 286 -13.50 -2.83 -16.16
C LEU A 286 -13.82 -4.29 -16.45
N ILE A 287 -14.27 -4.61 -17.67
CA ILE A 287 -14.72 -5.95 -18.06
C ILE A 287 -14.12 -6.28 -19.42
N MET A 288 -13.23 -7.27 -19.48
CA MET A 288 -12.69 -7.77 -20.74
C MET A 288 -13.76 -8.63 -21.43
N SER A 289 -13.88 -8.49 -22.74
CA SER A 289 -14.80 -9.27 -23.57
C SER A 289 -14.09 -9.72 -24.84
N ALA A 290 -14.53 -10.81 -25.46
CA ALA A 290 -13.81 -11.47 -26.55
C ALA A 290 -13.77 -10.67 -27.87
N ASP A 291 -14.90 -10.16 -28.35
CA ASP A 291 -15.00 -9.18 -29.45
C ASP A 291 -16.43 -8.63 -29.40
N VAL A 292 -16.58 -7.32 -29.19
CA VAL A 292 -17.90 -6.66 -29.14
C VAL A 292 -18.07 -5.64 -30.26
N THR A 293 -16.98 -5.29 -30.93
CA THR A 293 -16.95 -4.35 -32.05
C THR A 293 -17.07 -5.03 -33.41
N GLY A 294 -16.81 -6.33 -33.47
CA GLY A 294 -16.81 -7.16 -34.68
C GLY A 294 -15.52 -7.06 -35.48
N ASP A 295 -14.42 -6.61 -34.88
CA ASP A 295 -13.13 -6.42 -35.55
C ASP A 295 -12.16 -7.61 -35.38
N GLY A 296 -12.61 -8.65 -34.69
CA GLY A 296 -11.88 -9.88 -34.40
C GLY A 296 -10.90 -9.75 -33.23
N ARG A 297 -11.00 -8.71 -32.38
CA ARG A 297 -10.09 -8.46 -31.26
C ARG A 297 -10.85 -8.35 -29.94
N PRO A 298 -10.23 -8.73 -28.82
CA PRO A 298 -10.79 -8.47 -27.50
C PRO A 298 -10.93 -6.99 -27.18
N ASP A 299 -12.08 -6.68 -26.62
CA ASP A 299 -12.51 -5.33 -26.28
C ASP A 299 -12.72 -5.19 -24.78
N LEU A 300 -12.69 -3.95 -24.29
CA LEU A 300 -12.85 -3.65 -22.88
C LEU A 300 -14.06 -2.75 -22.64
N TYR A 301 -14.99 -3.20 -21.81
CA TYR A 301 -15.97 -2.29 -21.22
C TYR A 301 -15.38 -1.55 -20.04
N GLY A 302 -15.64 -0.25 -19.96
CA GLY A 302 -15.29 0.59 -18.81
C GLY A 302 -16.50 1.40 -18.34
N ARG A 303 -16.88 1.27 -17.06
CA ARG A 303 -17.91 2.12 -16.47
C ARG A 303 -17.31 3.31 -15.77
N GLU A 304 -17.64 4.51 -16.22
CA GLU A 304 -17.19 5.75 -15.60
C GLU A 304 -17.86 5.95 -14.23
N MET A 305 -17.04 6.12 -13.18
CA MET A 305 -17.49 6.25 -11.80
C MET A 305 -18.38 7.48 -11.57
N ALA A 306 -18.10 8.60 -12.25
CA ALA A 306 -18.77 9.87 -11.99
C ALA A 306 -20.20 9.92 -12.54
N SER A 307 -20.42 9.39 -13.75
CA SER A 307 -21.72 9.45 -14.43
C SER A 307 -22.46 8.11 -14.42
N GLY A 308 -21.76 6.99 -14.21
CA GLY A 308 -22.27 5.66 -14.47
C GLY A 308 -22.49 5.37 -15.95
N SER A 309 -21.82 6.09 -16.86
CA SER A 309 -21.83 5.79 -18.29
C SER A 309 -20.94 4.60 -18.59
N LEU A 310 -21.38 3.74 -19.50
CA LEU A 310 -20.64 2.57 -19.95
C LEU A 310 -20.01 2.88 -21.31
N TYR A 311 -18.74 2.55 -21.45
CA TYR A 311 -17.94 2.75 -22.65
C TYR A 311 -17.37 1.43 -23.13
N VAL A 312 -17.23 1.27 -24.45
CA VAL A 312 -16.45 0.22 -25.10
C VAL A 312 -15.15 0.84 -25.59
N TYR A 313 -14.03 0.20 -25.24
CA TYR A 313 -12.68 0.50 -25.68
C TYR A 313 -12.24 -0.61 -26.63
N PRO A 314 -12.18 -0.36 -27.95
CA PRO A 314 -11.81 -1.39 -28.91
C PRO A 314 -10.34 -1.80 -28.74
N GLY A 315 -10.06 -3.09 -28.82
CA GLY A 315 -8.69 -3.62 -28.74
C GLY A 315 -7.81 -3.16 -29.90
N ASP A 316 -6.57 -2.74 -29.62
CA ASP A 316 -5.62 -2.38 -30.68
C ASP A 316 -4.85 -3.59 -31.25
N GLY A 317 -5.11 -4.80 -30.73
CA GLY A 317 -4.45 -6.07 -31.05
C GLY A 317 -2.94 -6.07 -30.85
N ALA A 318 -2.43 -5.18 -30.02
CA ALA A 318 -1.04 -5.15 -29.56
C ALA A 318 -0.97 -5.13 -28.03
N GLY A 319 -2.07 -5.35 -27.32
CA GLY A 319 -2.18 -5.28 -25.86
C GLY A 319 -2.63 -3.92 -25.29
N SER A 320 -3.18 -3.02 -26.11
CA SER A 320 -3.77 -1.74 -25.68
C SER A 320 -5.16 -1.53 -26.28
N PHE A 321 -5.70 -0.31 -26.14
CA PHE A 321 -7.05 0.03 -26.53
C PHE A 321 -7.09 1.35 -27.29
N THR A 322 -7.99 1.43 -28.26
CA THR A 322 -8.26 2.63 -29.06
C THR A 322 -9.28 3.54 -28.36
N PRO A 323 -9.53 4.78 -28.88
CA PRO A 323 -10.49 5.69 -28.26
C PRO A 323 -11.89 5.08 -28.07
N PRO A 324 -12.53 5.30 -26.91
CA PRO A 324 -13.78 4.62 -26.58
C PRO A 324 -15.01 5.21 -27.26
N THR A 325 -16.06 4.40 -27.33
CA THR A 325 -17.44 4.82 -27.64
C THR A 325 -18.33 4.63 -26.43
N MET A 326 -19.17 5.61 -26.10
CA MET A 326 -20.18 5.45 -25.05
C MET A 326 -21.33 4.58 -25.57
N VAL A 327 -21.64 3.50 -24.85
CA VAL A 327 -22.65 2.50 -25.24
C VAL A 327 -23.84 2.43 -24.29
N GLY A 328 -23.83 3.18 -23.18
CA GLY A 328 -24.98 3.27 -22.29
C GLY A 328 -24.81 4.24 -21.13
N THR A 329 -25.92 4.51 -20.45
CA THR A 329 -25.99 5.41 -19.28
C THR A 329 -26.76 4.74 -18.14
N GLY A 330 -26.55 5.17 -16.90
CA GLY A 330 -27.31 4.67 -15.74
C GLY A 330 -26.78 3.36 -15.15
N TRP A 331 -25.61 2.90 -15.57
CA TRP A 331 -25.01 1.63 -15.14
C TRP A 331 -24.51 1.62 -13.68
N HIS A 332 -24.55 2.77 -12.98
CA HIS A 332 -24.23 2.86 -11.56
C HIS A 332 -25.23 2.09 -10.67
N MET A 333 -26.40 1.72 -11.19
CA MET A 333 -27.35 0.84 -10.50
C MET A 333 -26.84 -0.60 -10.33
N HIS A 334 -25.72 -0.97 -10.95
CA HIS A 334 -25.12 -2.29 -10.88
C HIS A 334 -23.82 -2.28 -10.08
N ASP A 335 -23.64 -3.26 -9.18
CA ASP A 335 -22.40 -3.42 -8.41
C ASP A 335 -21.46 -4.48 -8.98
N ALA A 336 -21.96 -5.37 -9.84
CA ALA A 336 -21.17 -6.35 -10.56
C ALA A 336 -21.59 -6.38 -12.04
N LEU A 337 -20.59 -6.37 -12.93
CA LEU A 337 -20.71 -6.53 -14.38
C LEU A 337 -19.72 -7.63 -14.81
N MET A 338 -20.16 -8.59 -15.61
CA MET A 338 -19.35 -9.69 -16.12
C MET A 338 -19.67 -9.91 -17.61
N SER A 339 -18.64 -10.16 -18.42
CA SER A 339 -18.87 -10.57 -19.82
C SER A 339 -19.46 -11.98 -19.81
N ALA A 340 -20.56 -12.22 -20.50
CA ALA A 340 -21.18 -13.53 -20.58
C ALA A 340 -20.70 -14.32 -21.81
N GLY A 341 -20.07 -13.66 -22.80
CA GLY A 341 -19.96 -14.22 -24.15
C GLY A 341 -21.31 -14.18 -24.87
N ASP A 342 -21.42 -14.80 -26.05
CA ASP A 342 -22.69 -14.92 -26.78
C ASP A 342 -23.52 -16.07 -26.20
N VAL A 343 -24.31 -15.79 -25.17
CA VAL A 343 -25.16 -16.79 -24.49
C VAL A 343 -26.60 -16.77 -25.00
N THR A 344 -26.92 -15.82 -25.88
CA THR A 344 -28.20 -15.78 -26.60
C THR A 344 -28.13 -16.47 -27.97
N GLY A 345 -26.93 -16.74 -28.48
CA GLY A 345 -26.67 -17.38 -29.77
C GLY A 345 -26.95 -16.46 -30.96
N ASP A 346 -26.90 -15.14 -30.76
CA ASP A 346 -27.23 -14.15 -31.78
C ASP A 346 -25.99 -13.55 -32.49
N GLY A 347 -24.80 -14.01 -32.11
CA GLY A 347 -23.51 -13.58 -32.64
C GLY A 347 -22.92 -12.36 -31.94
N PHE A 348 -23.56 -11.82 -30.89
CA PHE A 348 -23.05 -10.69 -30.13
C PHE A 348 -22.73 -11.10 -28.68
N ALA A 349 -21.64 -10.55 -28.14
CA ALA A 349 -21.29 -10.79 -26.75
C ALA A 349 -22.30 -10.10 -25.80
N ASP A 350 -22.84 -10.87 -24.87
CA ASP A 350 -23.79 -10.47 -23.86
C ASP A 350 -23.10 -10.08 -22.53
N MET A 351 -23.87 -9.53 -21.60
CA MET A 351 -23.40 -9.14 -20.27
C MET A 351 -24.33 -9.64 -19.15
N TRP A 352 -23.75 -10.21 -18.10
CA TRP A 352 -24.44 -10.38 -16.83
C TRP A 352 -24.19 -9.20 -15.91
N ALA A 353 -25.23 -8.72 -15.24
CA ALA A 353 -25.13 -7.59 -14.33
C ALA A 353 -25.98 -7.80 -13.07
N ARG A 354 -25.38 -7.59 -11.90
CA ARG A 354 -26.08 -7.62 -10.61
C ARG A 354 -26.50 -6.22 -10.21
N GLN A 355 -27.78 -6.06 -9.89
CA GLN A 355 -28.33 -4.81 -9.41
C GLN A 355 -27.91 -4.58 -7.95
N GLN A 356 -27.31 -3.41 -7.71
CA GLN A 356 -26.92 -2.95 -6.39
C GLN A 356 -28.16 -2.82 -5.48
N GLY A 357 -28.03 -3.26 -4.23
CA GLY A 357 -29.07 -3.10 -3.20
C GLY A 357 -30.21 -4.12 -3.26
N THR A 358 -30.48 -4.74 -4.40
CA THR A 358 -31.51 -5.80 -4.51
C THR A 358 -30.94 -7.20 -4.71
N GLY A 359 -29.68 -7.31 -5.18
CA GLY A 359 -29.06 -8.61 -5.47
C GLY A 359 -29.72 -9.36 -6.63
N ARG A 360 -30.47 -8.67 -7.49
CA ARG A 360 -31.07 -9.26 -8.70
C ARG A 360 -30.02 -9.38 -9.79
N LEU A 361 -29.91 -10.56 -10.41
CA LEU A 361 -29.02 -10.78 -11.55
C LEU A 361 -29.81 -10.71 -12.85
N TYR A 362 -29.26 -10.00 -13.82
CA TYR A 362 -29.84 -9.78 -15.14
C TYR A 362 -28.87 -10.22 -16.24
N LEU A 363 -29.42 -10.75 -17.32
CA LEU A 363 -28.77 -10.90 -18.62
C LEU A 363 -29.14 -9.70 -19.49
N TYR A 364 -28.15 -9.02 -20.03
CA TYR A 364 -28.27 -7.96 -21.01
C TYR A 364 -27.77 -8.48 -22.35
N PRO A 365 -28.66 -8.74 -23.33
CA PRO A 365 -28.22 -9.20 -24.64
C PRO A 365 -27.42 -8.13 -25.38
N GLY A 366 -26.38 -8.57 -26.08
CA GLY A 366 -25.50 -7.76 -26.91
C GLY A 366 -26.14 -7.28 -28.20
N SER A 367 -25.45 -6.35 -28.85
CA SER A 367 -25.72 -5.94 -30.24
C SER A 367 -24.48 -5.26 -30.81
N ALA A 368 -24.53 -4.93 -32.10
CA ALA A 368 -23.39 -4.36 -32.83
C ALA A 368 -22.75 -3.16 -32.09
N GLY A 369 -21.42 -3.19 -31.98
CA GLY A 369 -20.63 -2.14 -31.30
C GLY A 369 -20.69 -2.19 -29.78
N GLY A 370 -21.11 -3.32 -29.19
CA GLY A 370 -21.18 -3.54 -27.75
C GLY A 370 -22.31 -2.78 -27.05
N VAL A 371 -23.36 -2.42 -27.78
CA VAL A 371 -24.56 -1.83 -27.17
C VAL A 371 -25.40 -2.94 -26.54
N LEU A 372 -25.78 -2.76 -25.28
CA LEU A 372 -26.59 -3.72 -24.54
C LEU A 372 -28.08 -3.37 -24.63
N THR A 373 -28.90 -4.38 -24.88
CA THR A 373 -30.34 -4.26 -25.12
C THR A 373 -31.14 -4.51 -23.83
N PRO A 374 -32.48 -4.33 -23.81
CA PRO A 374 -33.28 -4.49 -22.60
C PRO A 374 -33.05 -5.84 -21.89
N PRO A 375 -32.85 -5.84 -20.56
CA PRO A 375 -32.41 -7.03 -19.85
C PRO A 375 -33.52 -8.03 -19.54
N ARG A 376 -33.13 -9.30 -19.37
CA ARG A 376 -33.92 -10.37 -18.78
C ARG A 376 -33.46 -10.66 -17.36
N LEU A 377 -34.40 -10.79 -16.42
CA LEU A 377 -34.08 -11.21 -15.05
C LEU A 377 -33.71 -12.70 -15.04
N LEU A 378 -32.54 -13.03 -14.49
CA LEU A 378 -32.10 -14.41 -14.27
C LEU A 378 -32.47 -14.92 -12.87
N GLY A 379 -32.41 -14.06 -11.85
CA GLY A 379 -32.77 -14.47 -10.49
C GLY A 379 -32.55 -13.42 -9.41
N THR A 380 -32.81 -13.82 -8.16
CA THR A 380 -32.67 -13.01 -6.94
C THR A 380 -31.72 -13.68 -5.95
N GLY A 381 -31.22 -12.94 -4.95
CA GLY A 381 -30.38 -13.49 -3.88
C GLY A 381 -28.89 -13.56 -4.21
N TRP A 382 -28.46 -12.93 -5.31
CA TRP A 382 -27.06 -12.90 -5.72
C TRP A 382 -26.19 -11.96 -4.88
N ASP A 383 -26.79 -11.18 -3.98
CA ASP A 383 -26.11 -10.37 -2.97
C ASP A 383 -25.41 -11.22 -1.89
N MET A 384 -25.71 -12.52 -1.82
CA MET A 384 -24.95 -13.46 -0.99
C MET A 384 -23.49 -13.64 -1.44
N HIS A 385 -23.13 -13.18 -2.65
CA HIS A 385 -21.81 -13.35 -3.24
C HIS A 385 -20.97 -12.07 -3.20
N ASP A 386 -19.71 -12.16 -2.79
CA ASP A 386 -18.76 -11.02 -2.78
C ASP A 386 -17.79 -11.01 -3.95
N ALA A 387 -17.81 -12.07 -4.78
CA ALA A 387 -17.12 -12.13 -6.06
C ALA A 387 -17.96 -12.93 -7.05
N LEU A 388 -18.14 -12.40 -8.25
CA LEU A 388 -18.76 -13.06 -9.40
C LEU A 388 -17.81 -12.93 -10.59
N THR A 389 -17.48 -14.05 -11.24
CA THR A 389 -16.52 -14.02 -12.34
C THR A 389 -16.89 -15.01 -13.43
N SER A 390 -16.77 -14.55 -14.68
CA SER A 390 -17.15 -15.30 -15.87
C SER A 390 -15.90 -15.87 -16.57
N PRO A 391 -15.65 -17.17 -16.45
CA PRO A 391 -14.55 -17.84 -17.11
C PRO A 391 -14.77 -18.15 -18.60
N GLY A 392 -16.02 -18.15 -19.09
CA GLY A 392 -16.38 -18.84 -20.33
C GLY A 392 -16.80 -20.29 -20.04
N ASP A 393 -16.59 -21.19 -20.98
CA ASP A 393 -16.98 -22.60 -20.88
C ASP A 393 -15.90 -23.45 -20.18
N VAL A 394 -16.08 -23.73 -18.89
CA VAL A 394 -15.12 -24.48 -18.07
C VAL A 394 -15.43 -25.97 -18.06
N ASP A 395 -16.71 -26.35 -18.09
CA ASP A 395 -17.11 -27.75 -18.09
C ASP A 395 -17.23 -28.39 -19.49
N GLY A 396 -16.98 -27.60 -20.53
CA GLY A 396 -16.77 -28.02 -21.92
C GLY A 396 -18.06 -28.42 -22.61
N ASP A 397 -19.20 -27.93 -22.13
CA ASP A 397 -20.53 -28.21 -22.69
C ASP A 397 -20.96 -27.22 -23.77
N GLY A 398 -20.16 -26.18 -24.00
CA GLY A 398 -20.37 -25.13 -24.98
C GLY A 398 -21.06 -23.89 -24.42
N ASP A 399 -21.50 -23.90 -23.17
CA ASP A 399 -22.20 -22.80 -22.52
C ASP A 399 -21.27 -22.02 -21.58
N ALA A 400 -21.48 -20.71 -21.47
CA ALA A 400 -20.68 -19.90 -20.57
C ALA A 400 -21.05 -20.14 -19.10
N ASP A 401 -20.04 -20.36 -18.27
CA ASP A 401 -20.18 -20.66 -16.85
C ASP A 401 -19.94 -19.43 -15.95
N LEU A 402 -20.19 -19.60 -14.65
CA LEU A 402 -19.87 -18.61 -13.63
C LEU A 402 -19.28 -19.25 -12.38
N TRP A 403 -18.18 -18.68 -11.87
CA TRP A 403 -17.76 -18.88 -10.49
C TRP A 403 -18.24 -17.74 -9.60
N ALA A 404 -18.77 -18.09 -8.43
CA ALA A 404 -19.23 -17.14 -7.44
C ALA A 404 -18.74 -17.50 -6.04
N ARG A 405 -18.15 -16.55 -5.32
CA ARG A 405 -17.73 -16.75 -3.93
C ARG A 405 -18.80 -16.26 -2.99
N GLU A 406 -19.23 -17.12 -2.07
CA GLU A 406 -20.17 -16.76 -1.01
C GLU A 406 -19.50 -15.87 0.04
N ALA A 407 -20.08 -14.70 0.31
CA ALA A 407 -19.51 -13.68 1.17
C ALA A 407 -19.34 -14.14 2.63
N GLY A 408 -20.31 -14.91 3.14
CA GLY A 408 -20.35 -15.33 4.55
C GLY A 408 -19.38 -16.46 4.89
N THR A 409 -19.14 -17.38 3.95
CA THR A 409 -18.37 -18.61 4.21
C THR A 409 -17.06 -18.68 3.43
N GLY A 410 -16.94 -17.93 2.34
CA GLY A 410 -15.81 -18.06 1.41
C GLY A 410 -15.83 -19.35 0.59
N VAL A 411 -16.96 -20.04 0.50
CA VAL A 411 -17.15 -21.16 -0.43
C VAL A 411 -17.15 -20.61 -1.86
N LEU A 412 -16.42 -21.26 -2.76
CA LEU A 412 -16.53 -21.03 -4.19
C LEU A 412 -17.56 -21.98 -4.77
N TRP A 413 -18.54 -21.40 -5.47
CA TRP A 413 -19.60 -22.10 -6.17
C TRP A 413 -19.36 -22.03 -7.66
N PHE A 414 -19.57 -23.14 -8.35
CA PHE A 414 -19.64 -23.24 -9.80
C PHE A 414 -21.10 -23.27 -10.23
N TYR A 415 -21.45 -22.43 -11.19
CA TYR A 415 -22.75 -22.34 -11.82
C TYR A 415 -22.54 -22.67 -13.29
N ALA A 416 -22.91 -23.89 -13.68
CA ALA A 416 -22.88 -24.31 -15.09
C ALA A 416 -23.88 -23.48 -15.90
N GLY A 417 -23.52 -23.13 -17.13
CA GLY A 417 -24.44 -22.57 -18.11
C GLY A 417 -25.67 -23.48 -18.31
N ASP A 418 -26.79 -22.91 -18.75
CA ASP A 418 -28.02 -23.66 -19.05
C ASP A 418 -28.41 -23.66 -20.53
N GLY A 419 -27.52 -23.18 -21.41
CA GLY A 419 -27.78 -23.01 -22.84
C GLY A 419 -28.79 -21.91 -23.20
N THR A 420 -29.25 -21.13 -22.22
CA THR A 420 -30.20 -20.03 -22.44
C THR A 420 -29.70 -18.69 -21.89
N GLY A 421 -28.43 -18.65 -21.47
CA GLY A 421 -27.79 -17.51 -20.80
C GLY A 421 -28.14 -17.34 -19.32
N GLY A 422 -28.76 -18.34 -18.72
CA GLY A 422 -28.92 -18.50 -17.28
C GLY A 422 -27.92 -19.52 -16.72
N PHE A 423 -28.30 -20.15 -15.60
CA PHE A 423 -27.44 -21.12 -14.93
C PHE A 423 -28.25 -22.31 -14.41
N ALA A 424 -27.64 -23.48 -14.45
CA ALA A 424 -28.13 -24.67 -13.78
C ALA A 424 -27.97 -24.58 -12.24
N SER A 425 -28.29 -25.68 -11.55
CA SER A 425 -28.06 -25.77 -10.10
C SER A 425 -26.57 -25.71 -9.78
N ARG A 426 -26.19 -24.83 -8.85
CA ARG A 426 -24.78 -24.64 -8.45
C ARG A 426 -24.19 -25.86 -7.73
N ALA A 427 -22.89 -26.04 -7.87
CA ALA A 427 -22.09 -27.01 -7.14
C ALA A 427 -20.99 -26.32 -6.32
N ALA A 428 -20.72 -26.80 -5.09
CA ALA A 428 -19.60 -26.29 -4.31
C ALA A 428 -18.29 -26.87 -4.85
N VAL A 429 -17.34 -26.02 -5.22
CA VAL A 429 -16.05 -26.43 -5.82
C VAL A 429 -14.84 -26.13 -4.94
N GLY A 430 -15.04 -25.52 -3.78
CA GLY A 430 -14.01 -25.45 -2.74
C GLY A 430 -14.33 -24.51 -1.59
N THR A 431 -13.56 -24.62 -0.50
CA THR A 431 -13.61 -23.74 0.66
C THR A 431 -12.32 -22.95 0.81
N GLY A 432 -12.28 -21.95 1.69
CA GLY A 432 -11.06 -21.19 1.99
C GLY A 432 -10.72 -20.07 1.00
N TRP A 433 -11.57 -19.81 0.00
CA TRP A 433 -11.35 -18.78 -1.02
C TRP A 433 -11.39 -17.35 -0.48
N SER A 434 -11.80 -17.17 0.78
CA SER A 434 -11.68 -15.91 1.53
C SER A 434 -10.23 -15.45 1.73
N MET A 435 -9.23 -16.30 1.49
CA MET A 435 -7.83 -15.87 1.48
C MET A 435 -7.50 -14.93 0.31
N HIS A 436 -8.31 -14.95 -0.76
CA HIS A 436 -8.09 -14.13 -1.96
C HIS A 436 -8.96 -12.88 -1.98
N ASP A 437 -8.41 -11.74 -2.37
CA ASP A 437 -9.18 -10.50 -2.56
C ASP A 437 -9.62 -10.27 -4.01
N VAL A 438 -8.96 -10.91 -4.96
CA VAL A 438 -9.31 -10.91 -6.39
C VAL A 438 -9.27 -12.35 -6.90
N LEU A 439 -10.33 -12.74 -7.61
CA LEU A 439 -10.40 -13.96 -8.39
C LEU A 439 -10.50 -13.52 -9.85
N THR A 440 -9.60 -14.00 -10.70
CA THR A 440 -9.54 -13.63 -12.11
C THR A 440 -9.46 -14.90 -12.92
N PRO A 441 -10.48 -15.27 -13.71
CA PRO A 441 -10.39 -16.39 -14.61
C PRO A 441 -9.38 -16.07 -15.70
N SER A 442 -8.84 -17.10 -16.31
CA SER A 442 -8.04 -16.99 -17.51
C SER A 442 -8.61 -17.90 -18.56
N GLN A 443 -8.26 -17.67 -19.82
CA GLN A 443 -8.28 -18.77 -20.78
C GLN A 443 -7.39 -19.94 -20.30
N ASP A 444 -7.24 -20.94 -21.15
CA ASP A 444 -6.50 -22.17 -20.86
C ASP A 444 -5.00 -21.91 -20.64
N ILE A 445 -4.54 -22.08 -19.39
CA ILE A 445 -3.12 -22.06 -19.01
C ILE A 445 -2.57 -23.46 -18.73
N SER A 446 -3.41 -24.48 -18.88
CA SER A 446 -3.10 -25.88 -18.63
C SER A 446 -2.83 -26.67 -19.93
N GLY A 447 -3.39 -26.21 -21.05
CA GLY A 447 -3.38 -26.85 -22.36
C GLY A 447 -4.52 -27.86 -22.57
N ASP A 448 -5.54 -27.88 -21.71
CA ASP A 448 -6.66 -28.84 -21.78
C ASP A 448 -7.90 -28.32 -22.52
N GLY A 449 -7.82 -27.11 -23.07
CA GLY A 449 -8.88 -26.43 -23.79
C GLY A 449 -9.93 -25.75 -22.90
N ARG A 450 -9.71 -25.66 -21.59
CA ARG A 450 -10.67 -25.10 -20.63
C ARG A 450 -10.10 -23.89 -19.91
N PRO A 451 -10.92 -22.86 -19.62
CA PRO A 451 -10.52 -21.73 -18.79
C PRO A 451 -10.08 -22.15 -17.38
N ASP A 452 -9.10 -21.43 -16.85
CA ASP A 452 -8.49 -21.65 -15.55
C ASP A 452 -8.76 -20.47 -14.60
N LEU A 453 -8.24 -20.54 -13.37
CA LEU A 453 -8.49 -19.52 -12.35
C LEU A 453 -7.22 -18.99 -11.70
N PHE A 454 -7.11 -17.67 -11.57
CA PHE A 454 -6.17 -17.02 -10.69
C PHE A 454 -6.82 -16.54 -9.39
N GLY A 455 -6.05 -16.58 -8.31
CA GLY A 455 -6.41 -15.96 -7.03
C GLY A 455 -5.27 -15.09 -6.51
N ARG A 456 -5.58 -13.85 -6.09
CA ARG A 456 -4.61 -12.98 -5.42
C ARG A 456 -4.78 -13.04 -3.91
N ALA A 457 -3.73 -13.47 -3.21
CA ALA A 457 -3.74 -13.57 -1.76
C ALA A 457 -3.74 -12.19 -1.09
N LYS A 458 -4.65 -12.00 -0.12
CA LYS A 458 -4.83 -10.75 0.66
C LYS A 458 -3.57 -10.24 1.35
N ALA A 459 -2.75 -11.14 1.89
CA ALA A 459 -1.68 -10.77 2.82
C ALA A 459 -0.42 -10.21 2.14
N LEU A 460 -0.11 -10.65 0.91
CA LEU A 460 1.18 -10.37 0.25
C LEU A 460 1.04 -10.07 -1.26
N GLY A 461 -0.18 -9.98 -1.78
CA GLY A 461 -0.39 -9.73 -3.21
C GLY A 461 0.19 -10.83 -4.12
N VAL A 462 0.38 -12.03 -3.60
CA VAL A 462 0.87 -13.18 -4.37
C VAL A 462 -0.25 -13.67 -5.28
N ARG A 463 0.04 -13.83 -6.57
CA ARG A 463 -0.88 -14.41 -7.56
C ARG A 463 -0.65 -15.91 -7.63
N TRP A 464 -1.73 -16.64 -7.42
CA TRP A 464 -1.81 -18.09 -7.50
C TRP A 464 -2.57 -18.47 -8.77
N ALA A 465 -2.11 -19.50 -9.46
CA ALA A 465 -2.79 -20.14 -10.58
C ALA A 465 -3.36 -21.48 -10.13
N TYR A 466 -4.60 -21.72 -10.50
CA TYR A 466 -5.36 -22.94 -10.29
C TYR A 466 -5.77 -23.45 -11.66
N THR A 467 -5.22 -24.58 -12.09
CA THR A 467 -5.80 -25.25 -13.25
C THR A 467 -7.17 -25.81 -12.86
N THR A 468 -8.06 -26.02 -13.81
CA THR A 468 -9.42 -26.50 -13.54
C THR A 468 -9.62 -27.89 -14.12
N GLY A 469 -10.52 -28.64 -13.51
CA GLY A 469 -10.99 -29.91 -14.04
C GLY A 469 -12.48 -29.85 -14.36
N ASN A 470 -13.01 -30.97 -14.87
CA ASN A 470 -14.42 -31.12 -15.19
C ASN A 470 -15.36 -30.60 -14.09
N GLY A 471 -16.42 -29.89 -14.49
CA GLY A 471 -17.38 -29.27 -13.57
C GLY A 471 -16.82 -28.05 -12.83
N GLY A 472 -15.81 -27.39 -13.41
CA GLY A 472 -15.24 -26.15 -12.90
C GLY A 472 -14.53 -26.26 -11.56
N VAL A 473 -13.96 -27.42 -11.23
CA VAL A 473 -13.28 -27.65 -9.95
C VAL A 473 -11.82 -27.20 -10.03
N PRO A 474 -11.38 -26.18 -9.25
CA PRO A 474 -9.99 -25.77 -9.25
C PRO A 474 -9.09 -26.80 -8.57
N HIS A 475 -7.97 -27.14 -9.20
CA HIS A 475 -6.94 -28.04 -8.71
C HIS A 475 -5.97 -27.37 -7.73
N SER A 476 -4.91 -28.09 -7.34
CA SER A 476 -3.86 -27.55 -6.48
C SER A 476 -3.19 -26.33 -7.11
N ALA A 477 -3.09 -25.28 -6.31
CA ALA A 477 -2.53 -24.01 -6.76
C ALA A 477 -1.00 -24.03 -6.88
N ARG A 478 -0.47 -23.21 -7.77
CA ARG A 478 0.96 -22.82 -7.78
C ARG A 478 1.10 -21.30 -7.81
N THR A 479 2.20 -20.79 -7.28
CA THR A 479 2.51 -19.36 -7.37
C THR A 479 2.98 -18.99 -8.77
N VAL A 480 2.47 -17.88 -9.32
CA VAL A 480 2.83 -17.34 -10.64
C VAL A 480 3.29 -15.89 -10.62
N GLY A 481 3.31 -15.25 -9.44
CA GLY A 481 3.95 -13.95 -9.27
C GLY A 481 3.70 -13.33 -7.90
N SER A 482 4.45 -12.27 -7.60
CA SER A 482 4.34 -11.45 -6.39
C SER A 482 4.16 -9.98 -6.74
N GLY A 483 3.75 -9.15 -5.78
CA GLY A 483 3.58 -7.71 -5.99
C GLY A 483 2.32 -7.33 -6.78
N TRP A 484 1.38 -8.26 -6.95
CA TRP A 484 0.12 -7.98 -7.65
C TRP A 484 -0.85 -7.13 -6.82
N ASP A 485 -0.57 -6.91 -5.53
CA ASP A 485 -1.28 -5.97 -4.64
C ASP A 485 -1.18 -4.51 -5.10
N MET A 486 -0.21 -4.19 -5.96
CA MET A 486 -0.14 -2.88 -6.61
C MET A 486 -1.35 -2.61 -7.51
N HIS A 487 -2.08 -3.64 -7.95
CA HIS A 487 -3.24 -3.50 -8.81
C HIS A 487 -4.55 -3.51 -8.03
N ASP A 488 -5.56 -2.77 -8.47
CA ASP A 488 -6.92 -2.87 -7.94
C ASP A 488 -7.83 -3.74 -8.80
N VAL A 489 -7.53 -3.83 -10.09
CA VAL A 489 -8.18 -4.66 -11.10
C VAL A 489 -7.11 -5.53 -11.77
N VAL A 490 -7.42 -6.81 -11.96
CA VAL A 490 -6.61 -7.76 -12.73
C VAL A 490 -7.57 -8.55 -13.61
N LEU A 491 -7.43 -8.42 -14.92
CA LEU A 491 -8.22 -9.10 -15.96
C LEU A 491 -7.32 -10.01 -16.76
#